data_AF-A0A259N938-F1
#
_entry.id   AF-A0A259N938-F1
#
_cell.length_a   1.000
_cell.length_b   1.000
_cell.length_c   1.000
_cell.angle_alpha   90.00
_cell.angle_beta   90.00
_cell.angle_gamma   90.00
#
_symmetry.space_group_name_H-M   'P 1'
#
loop_
_entity.id
_entity.type
_entity.pdbx_description
1 polymer ?
#
loop_
_entity_poly.entity_id
_entity_poly.type
_entity_poly.pdbx_seq_one_letter_code
_entity_poly.pdbx_strand_id
1 'polypeptide(L)' 'RANQGFRDLQAQLEGTENRITVARNRYIKSVQDYNVTIRSFPSNLTAMMFGYKAKANFTVENEKELASPPSVSFDTPAAK' A
#
# COMPACT_ATOMS: atom_id res chain seq x y z
N ARG A 1 -31.71 -5.35 14.53
CA ARG A 1 -31.45 -5.01 13.11
C ARG A 1 -30.25 -4.08 12.92
N ALA A 2 -30.02 -3.08 13.80
CA ALA A 2 -28.81 -2.23 13.76
C ALA A 2 -27.48 -3.02 13.85
N ASN A 3 -27.43 -4.12 14.62
CA ASN A 3 -26.23 -4.94 14.77
C ASN A 3 -25.77 -5.68 13.49
N GLN A 4 -26.65 -5.88 12.52
CA GLN A 4 -26.29 -6.59 11.28
C GLN A 4 -25.46 -5.68 10.36
N GLY A 5 -25.96 -4.47 10.10
CA GLY A 5 -25.27 -3.51 9.22
C GLY A 5 -23.91 -3.06 9.75
N PHE A 6 -23.75 -2.92 11.08
CA PHE A 6 -22.45 -2.60 11.68
C PHE A 6 -21.43 -3.74 11.51
N ARG A 7 -21.87 -5.00 11.67
CA ARG A 7 -21.01 -6.18 11.45
C ARG A 7 -20.59 -6.32 9.99
N ASP A 8 -21.52 -6.06 9.07
CA ASP A 8 -21.23 -6.11 7.63
C ASP A 8 -20.23 -5.03 7.20
N LEU A 9 -20.37 -3.80 7.74
CA LEU A 9 -19.41 -2.71 7.51
C LEU A 9 -18.02 -3.03 8.09
N GLN A 10 -17.97 -3.59 9.30
CA GLN A 10 -16.71 -4.00 9.93
C GLN A 10 -15.99 -5.05 9.07
N ALA A 11 -16.72 -6.06 8.56
CA ALA A 11 -16.15 -7.08 7.68
C ALA A 11 -15.66 -6.49 6.33
N GLN A 12 -16.36 -5.50 5.78
CA GLN A 12 -15.93 -4.81 4.56
C GLN A 12 -14.68 -3.94 4.78
N LEU A 13 -14.59 -3.27 5.93
CA LEU A 13 -13.41 -2.48 6.30
C LEU A 13 -12.19 -3.38 6.45
N GLU A 14 -12.31 -4.49 7.18
CA GLU A 14 -11.26 -5.50 7.31
C GLU A 14 -10.85 -6.06 5.94
N GLY A 15 -11.83 -6.37 5.08
CA GLY A 15 -11.57 -6.81 3.71
C GLY A 15 -10.85 -5.76 2.85
N THR A 16 -11.16 -4.48 3.05
CA THR A 16 -10.52 -3.37 2.33
C THR A 16 -9.09 -3.14 2.83
N GLU A 17 -8.87 -3.17 4.13
CA GLU A 17 -7.55 -3.02 4.75
C GLU A 17 -6.58 -4.13 4.32
N ASN A 18 -7.06 -5.38 4.30
CA ASN A 18 -6.29 -6.51 3.80
C ASN A 18 -5.88 -6.30 2.33
N ARG A 19 -6.78 -5.79 1.48
CA ARG A 19 -6.48 -5.50 0.06
C ARG A 19 -5.49 -4.36 -0.11
N ILE A 20 -5.59 -3.30 0.69
CA ILE A 20 -4.65 -2.17 0.70
C ILE A 20 -3.25 -2.67 1.07
N THR A 21 -3.15 -3.48 2.12
CA THR A 21 -1.87 -4.05 2.58
C THR A 21 -1.22 -4.90 1.49
N VAL A 22 -1.98 -5.78 0.84
CA VAL A 22 -1.45 -6.61 -0.27
C VAL A 22 -1.03 -5.76 -1.47
N ALA A 23 -1.83 -4.77 -1.87
CA ALA A 23 -1.51 -3.89 -2.98
C ALA A 23 -0.24 -3.08 -2.71
N ARG A 24 -0.07 -2.57 -1.49
CA ARG A 24 1.13 -1.86 -1.04
C ARG A 24 2.37 -2.75 -1.16
N ASN A 25 2.34 -3.96 -0.60
CA ASN A 25 3.47 -4.89 -0.65
C ASN A 25 3.84 -5.26 -2.09
N ARG A 26 2.85 -5.48 -2.97
CA ARG A 26 3.08 -5.73 -4.40
C ARG A 26 3.75 -4.56 -5.10
N TYR A 27 3.32 -3.33 -4.81
CA TYR A 27 3.93 -2.13 -5.38
C TYR A 27 5.39 -2.01 -4.96
N ILE A 28 5.68 -2.11 -3.66
CA ILE A 28 7.05 -2.05 -3.11
C ILE A 28 7.94 -3.08 -3.79
N LYS A 29 7.49 -4.34 -3.86
CA LYS A 29 8.23 -5.42 -4.52
C LYS A 29 8.49 -5.14 -6.00
N SER A 30 7.49 -4.65 -6.73
CA SER A 30 7.66 -4.35 -8.16
C SER A 30 8.70 -3.25 -8.42
N VAL A 31 8.75 -2.22 -7.56
CA VAL A 31 9.75 -1.15 -7.66
C VAL A 31 11.14 -1.67 -7.32
N GLN A 32 11.25 -2.54 -6.31
CA GLN A 32 12.49 -3.20 -5.95
C GLN A 32 13.00 -4.09 -7.09
N ASP A 33 12.15 -4.96 -7.65
CA ASP A 33 12.49 -5.86 -8.75
C ASP A 33 12.92 -5.07 -10.00
N TYR A 34 12.23 -3.96 -10.31
CA TYR A 34 12.63 -3.05 -11.38
C TYR A 34 14.02 -2.46 -11.14
N ASN A 35 14.27 -1.93 -9.93
CA ASN A 35 15.53 -1.31 -9.57
C ASN A 35 16.70 -2.30 -9.56
N VAL A 36 16.46 -3.54 -9.13
CA VAL A 36 17.44 -4.63 -9.23
C VAL A 36 17.72 -4.94 -10.70
N THR A 37 16.68 -5.07 -11.52
CA THR A 37 16.78 -5.42 -12.94
C THR A 37 17.59 -4.38 -13.72
N ILE A 38 17.33 -3.08 -13.56
CA ILE A 38 18.08 -2.05 -14.30
C ILE A 38 19.53 -1.89 -13.81
N ARG A 39 19.88 -2.46 -12.65
CA ARG A 39 21.23 -2.41 -12.07
C ARG A 39 22.02 -3.69 -12.33
N SER A 40 21.34 -4.80 -12.64
CA SER A 40 21.98 -6.08 -12.94
C SER A 40 22.49 -6.14 -14.37
N PHE A 41 23.60 -6.84 -14.57
CA PHE A 41 24.10 -7.16 -15.91
C PHE A 41 23.23 -8.27 -16.54
N PRO A 42 22.87 -8.21 -17.83
CA PRO A 42 23.24 -7.20 -18.84
C PRO A 42 22.26 -6.01 -18.94
N SER A 43 21.16 -6.04 -18.21
CA SER A 43 20.07 -5.06 -18.28
C SER A 43 20.49 -3.63 -17.93
N ASN A 44 21.56 -3.43 -17.14
CA ASN A 44 22.14 -2.12 -16.89
C ASN A 44 22.70 -1.45 -18.15
N LEU A 45 23.21 -2.23 -19.11
CA LEU A 45 23.74 -1.72 -20.37
C LEU A 45 22.61 -1.17 -21.25
N THR A 46 21.52 -1.93 -21.38
CA THR A 46 20.34 -1.48 -22.11
C THR A 46 19.66 -0.32 -21.38
N ALA A 47 19.61 -0.35 -20.03
CA ALA A 47 19.11 0.77 -19.24
C ALA A 47 19.91 2.06 -19.47
N MET A 48 21.24 1.99 -19.53
CA MET A 48 22.07 3.15 -19.87
C MET A 48 21.85 3.63 -21.31
N MET A 49 21.75 2.70 -22.26
CA MET A 49 21.53 3.03 -23.68
C MET A 49 20.18 3.71 -23.92
N PHE A 50 19.12 3.29 -23.22
CA PHE A 50 17.77 3.85 -23.34
C PHE A 50 17.43 4.90 -22.26
N GLY A 51 18.38 5.24 -21.37
CA GLY A 51 18.19 6.24 -20.33
C GLY A 51 17.23 5.85 -19.19
N TYR A 52 17.00 4.55 -18.97
CA TYR A 52 16.18 4.08 -17.85
C TYR A 52 16.88 4.32 -16.51
N LYS A 53 16.25 5.14 -15.66
CA LYS A 53 16.75 5.47 -14.32
C LYS A 53 16.04 4.66 -13.24
N ALA A 54 16.72 4.46 -12.11
CA ALA A 54 16.11 3.88 -10.93
C ALA A 54 14.90 4.70 -10.49
N LYS A 55 13.80 3.99 -10.22
CA LYS A 55 12.63 4.59 -9.60
C LYS A 55 12.93 4.80 -8.12
N ALA A 56 12.41 5.89 -7.54
CA ALA A 56 12.48 6.06 -6.09
C ALA A 56 11.84 4.83 -5.44
N ASN A 57 12.60 4.12 -4.62
CA ASN A 57 12.00 3.09 -3.78
C ASN A 57 10.98 3.78 -2.90
N PHE A 58 9.79 3.19 -2.79
CA PHE A 58 8.88 3.54 -1.70
C PHE A 58 9.47 2.91 -0.44
N THR A 59 10.57 3.48 0.06
CA THR A 59 11.11 3.13 1.37
C THR A 59 10.18 3.76 2.38
N VAL A 60 9.41 2.92 3.05
CA VAL A 60 8.63 3.35 4.20
C VAL A 60 9.64 3.60 5.31
N GLU A 61 10.21 4.81 5.38
CA GLU A 61 11.10 5.20 6.48
C GLU A 61 10.41 5.02 7.85
N ASN A 62 9.08 4.92 7.83
CA ASN A 62 8.26 4.69 9.01
C ASN A 62 7.12 3.71 8.71
N GLU A 63 7.42 2.41 8.59
CA GLU A 63 6.39 1.34 8.50
C GLU A 63 5.34 1.45 9.64
N LYS A 64 5.72 2.02 10.79
CA LYS A 64 4.85 2.25 11.95
C LYS A 64 3.81 3.36 11.74
N GLU A 65 4.10 4.40 10.97
CA GLU A 65 3.14 5.49 10.72
C GLU A 65 2.06 5.07 9.72
N LEU A 66 2.40 4.21 8.75
CA LEU A 66 1.46 3.73 7.74
C LEU A 66 0.69 2.46 8.14
N ALA A 67 1.06 1.84 9.26
CA ALA A 67 0.32 0.75 9.91
C ALA A 67 -0.75 1.26 10.86
N SER A 68 -0.90 2.58 11.01
CA SER A 68 -2.03 3.16 11.72
C SER A 68 -3.27 2.98 10.85
N PRO A 69 -4.21 2.06 11.20
CA PRO A 69 -5.47 1.96 10.49
C PRO A 69 -6.18 3.32 10.57
N PRO A 70 -6.88 3.77 9.51
CA PRO A 70 -7.69 4.97 9.59
C PRO A 70 -8.69 4.81 10.75
N SER A 71 -8.70 5.74 11.70
CA SER A 71 -9.60 5.70 12.84
C SER A 71 -11.04 5.88 12.36
N VAL A 72 -11.84 4.82 12.41
CA VAL A 72 -13.28 4.88 12.11
C VAL A 72 -14.03 5.23 13.39
N SER A 73 -14.28 6.52 13.59
CA SER A 73 -15.12 7.04 14.67
C SER A 73 -16.61 7.01 14.26
N PHE A 74 -17.45 6.37 15.07
CA PHE A 74 -18.91 6.37 14.91
C PHE A 74 -19.62 7.29 15.91
N ASP A 75 -18.89 8.26 16.47
CA ASP A 75 -19.41 9.19 17.45
C ASP A 75 -20.32 10.20 16.76
N THR A 76 -21.61 9.87 16.67
CA THR A 76 -22.64 10.89 16.53
C THR A 76 -23.69 10.67 17.62
N PRO A 77 -23.70 11.48 18.69
CA PRO A 77 -24.93 11.70 19.42
C PRO A 77 -25.75 12.74 18.67
N ALA A 78 -26.98 12.37 18.31
CA ALA A 78 -28.00 13.27 17.82
C ALA A 78 -28.37 14.34 18.87
N ALA A 79 -28.47 15.60 18.45
CA ALA A 79 -29.27 16.69 19.05
C ALA A 79 -29.19 17.88 18.06
N LYS A 80 -30.26 18.49 17.54
CA LYS A 80 -31.69 18.57 17.84
C LYS A 80 -32.43 18.84 16.53
#